data_AF-A0AB72X7Q3-F1
#
_entry.id   AF-A0AB72X7Q3-F1
#
_cell.length_a   1.000
_cell.length_b   1.000
_cell.length_c   1.000
_cell.angle_alpha   90.00
_cell.angle_beta   90.00
_cell.angle_gamma   90.00
#
_symmetry.space_group_name_H-M   'P 1'
#
loop_
_entity.id
_entity.type
_entity.pdbx_description
1 polymer ?
#
loop_
_entity_poly.entity_id
_entity_poly.type
_entity_poly.pdbx_seq_one_letter_code
_entity_poly.pdbx_strand_id
1 'polypeptide(L)'
;MYRRLLKAALLALTVMLTLMRGTEAAPAVTNDLRLPPLKAGRTRPLVAIVADNAGTETTDLLVPYGVLKEADVADVVIVSTHPGAVNLMPALRIEAEKTLEAFDSAHQTGADIVVVPALHDDRNETIIRWVRAQADKGAFVLSICEGAWIPARAGLLEGRSATTHWYAFDSIARAFPQTRWTRDRRYVVDGNIMTTTGVSASIPASLSLVEAIAGRAKAAAVASRLGIDDWGAEHDSSAFHLTAGRMWSIARNAVLFWKHETWAIPIADGVDEIALALTADAWSRTYRSQAIAVSTQTIVRSRRGLTLLPSDTAANVYRQLALPKSTSAGALQEALGAIAGRYGSATADIVALQLEYGREAQAAK
;
A
#
# COMPACT_ATOMS: atom_id res chain seq x y z
N MET A 1 -23.05 46.68 27.42
CA MET A 1 -22.77 45.35 28.03
C MET A 1 -23.79 44.29 27.62
N TYR A 2 -25.10 44.57 27.69
CA TYR A 2 -26.21 43.63 27.40
C TYR A 2 -26.19 42.99 25.98
N ARG A 3 -25.87 43.76 24.92
CA ARG A 3 -25.80 43.25 23.53
C ARG A 3 -24.67 42.23 23.26
N ARG A 4 -23.60 42.24 24.07
CA ARG A 4 -22.49 41.28 23.93
C ARG A 4 -22.83 39.94 24.59
N LEU A 5 -23.52 39.98 25.73
CA LEU A 5 -24.05 38.80 26.42
C LEU A 5 -25.11 38.08 25.58
N LEU A 6 -26.00 38.81 24.89
CA LEU A 6 -27.01 38.22 24.02
C LEU A 6 -26.41 37.50 22.80
N LYS A 7 -25.34 38.04 22.21
CA LYS A 7 -24.62 37.41 21.08
C LYS A 7 -23.84 36.16 21.51
N ALA A 8 -23.27 36.17 22.72
CA ALA A 8 -22.58 35.01 23.28
C ALA A 8 -23.55 33.87 23.62
N ALA A 9 -24.73 34.20 24.17
CA ALA A 9 -25.77 33.22 24.46
C ALA A 9 -26.37 32.60 23.17
N LEU A 10 -26.57 33.40 22.12
CA LEU A 10 -27.05 32.89 20.83
C LEU A 10 -26.02 31.97 20.15
N LEU A 11 -24.73 32.32 20.21
CA LEU A 11 -23.65 31.49 19.66
C LEU A 11 -23.52 30.17 20.44
N ALA A 12 -23.64 30.22 21.77
CA ALA A 12 -23.63 29.02 22.62
C ALA A 12 -24.83 28.10 22.32
N LEU A 13 -26.01 28.66 22.07
CA LEU A 13 -27.21 27.89 21.71
C LEU A 13 -27.07 27.24 20.32
N THR A 14 -26.47 27.93 19.34
CA THR A 14 -26.20 27.37 18.01
C THR A 14 -25.16 26.24 18.07
N VAL A 15 -24.09 26.40 18.87
CA VAL A 15 -23.09 25.34 19.12
C VAL A 15 -23.73 24.15 19.83
N MET A 16 -24.59 24.39 20.82
CA MET A 16 -25.29 23.34 21.55
C MET A 16 -26.33 22.60 20.69
N LEU A 17 -27.04 23.29 19.78
CA LEU A 17 -27.94 22.68 18.78
C LEU A 17 -27.18 21.90 17.70
N THR A 18 -25.93 22.28 17.41
CA THR A 18 -25.06 21.52 16.49
C THR A 18 -24.53 20.26 17.16
N LEU A 19 -24.26 20.32 18.47
CA LEU A 19 -23.86 19.17 19.31
C LEU A 19 -25.03 18.22 19.66
N MET A 20 -26.28 18.68 19.52
CA MET A 20 -27.49 17.86 19.75
C MET A 20 -28.08 17.25 18.47
N ARG A 21 -27.51 17.52 17.30
CA ARG A 21 -27.71 16.64 16.14
C ARG A 21 -26.95 15.35 16.45
N GLY A 22 -27.69 14.34 16.89
CA GLY A 22 -27.15 13.00 17.08
C GLY A 22 -26.31 12.64 15.85
N THR A 23 -25.15 12.05 16.09
CA THR A 23 -24.32 11.47 15.04
C THR A 23 -25.19 10.49 14.26
N GLU A 24 -25.71 10.93 13.12
CA GLU A 24 -26.26 10.03 12.12
C GLU A 24 -25.13 9.05 11.84
N ALA A 25 -25.34 7.78 12.20
CA ALA A 25 -24.36 6.75 11.93
C ALA A 25 -24.03 6.84 10.44
N ALA A 26 -22.75 7.02 10.12
CA ALA A 26 -22.30 7.05 8.73
C ALA A 26 -22.92 5.84 8.01
N PRO A 27 -23.49 6.01 6.80
CA PRO A 27 -24.11 4.90 6.08
C PRO A 27 -23.12 3.74 6.03
N ALA A 28 -23.60 2.53 6.35
CA ALA A 28 -22.77 1.35 6.43
C ALA A 28 -21.98 1.22 5.12
N VAL A 29 -20.65 1.33 5.20
CA VAL A 29 -19.78 1.07 4.05
C VAL A 29 -20.01 -0.38 3.66
N THR A 30 -20.66 -0.59 2.51
CA THR A 30 -20.83 -1.91 1.93
C THR A 30 -19.52 -2.28 1.25
N ASN A 31 -18.78 -3.25 1.79
CA ASN A 31 -17.57 -3.78 1.13
C ASN A 31 -17.91 -4.72 -0.04
N ASP A 32 -19.04 -4.50 -0.71
CA ASP A 32 -19.44 -5.30 -1.86
C ASP A 32 -18.64 -4.85 -3.08
N LEU A 33 -17.46 -5.47 -3.25
CA LEU A 33 -16.58 -5.21 -4.37
C LEU A 33 -17.19 -5.78 -5.65
N ARG A 34 -17.70 -4.89 -6.52
CA ARG A 34 -18.22 -5.24 -7.84
C ARG A 34 -17.33 -4.65 -8.92
N LEU A 35 -16.73 -5.52 -9.72
CA LEU A 35 -15.92 -5.09 -10.85
C LEU A 35 -16.80 -4.72 -12.05
N PRO A 36 -16.42 -3.70 -12.83
CA PRO A 36 -17.02 -3.45 -14.13
C PRO A 36 -16.89 -4.67 -15.06
N PRO A 37 -17.77 -4.81 -16.08
CA PRO A 37 -17.60 -5.84 -17.08
C PRO A 37 -16.28 -5.67 -17.83
N LEU A 38 -15.70 -6.78 -18.26
CA LEU A 38 -14.48 -6.77 -19.06
C LEU A 38 -14.67 -5.97 -20.35
N LYS A 39 -13.61 -5.26 -20.74
CA LYS A 39 -13.58 -4.53 -22.01
C LYS A 39 -13.68 -5.50 -23.18
N ALA A 40 -14.33 -5.03 -24.26
CA ALA A 40 -14.64 -5.86 -25.42
C ALA A 40 -13.40 -6.59 -25.97
N GLY A 41 -13.57 -7.88 -26.25
CA GLY A 41 -12.50 -8.74 -26.78
C GLY A 41 -11.58 -9.35 -25.71
N ARG A 42 -11.76 -9.03 -24.43
CA ARG A 42 -10.99 -9.65 -23.33
C ARG A 42 -11.70 -10.85 -22.75
N THR A 43 -10.92 -11.91 -22.50
CA THR A 43 -11.35 -13.11 -21.78
C THR A 43 -10.90 -13.11 -20.32
N ARG A 44 -9.97 -12.22 -19.96
CA ARG A 44 -9.41 -12.03 -18.61
C ARG A 44 -9.25 -10.52 -18.33
N PRO A 45 -9.34 -10.07 -17.06
CA PRO A 45 -9.05 -8.70 -16.71
C PRO A 45 -7.60 -8.34 -17.02
N LEU A 46 -7.38 -7.17 -17.61
CA LEU A 46 -6.08 -6.52 -17.71
C LEU A 46 -5.90 -5.57 -16.54
N VAL A 47 -4.93 -5.87 -15.67
CA VAL A 47 -4.55 -5.07 -14.51
C VAL A 47 -3.27 -4.30 -14.83
N ALA A 48 -3.32 -2.98 -14.74
CA ALA A 48 -2.14 -2.12 -14.83
C ALA A 48 -1.77 -1.61 -13.43
N ILE A 49 -0.53 -1.86 -12.99
CA ILE A 49 0.02 -1.34 -11.73
C ILE A 49 0.93 -0.17 -12.06
N VAL A 50 0.59 1.02 -11.57
CA VAL A 50 1.32 2.25 -11.92
C VAL A 50 2.60 2.36 -11.09
N ALA A 51 3.67 2.79 -11.75
CA ALA A 51 4.94 3.11 -11.12
C ALA A 51 5.45 4.48 -11.57
N ASP A 52 5.96 5.26 -10.62
CA ASP A 52 6.87 6.37 -10.90
C ASP A 52 8.31 5.85 -10.82
N ASN A 53 9.09 6.05 -11.89
CA ASN A 53 10.50 5.70 -11.91
C ASN A 53 11.30 6.34 -10.77
N ALA A 54 10.91 7.56 -10.36
CA ALA A 54 11.60 8.30 -9.31
C ALA A 54 11.41 7.68 -7.92
N GLY A 55 10.27 7.04 -7.67
CA GLY A 55 9.98 6.43 -6.37
C GLY A 55 8.56 5.92 -6.26
N THR A 56 8.41 4.61 -6.13
CA THR A 56 7.13 3.92 -5.88
C THR A 56 7.25 3.05 -4.64
N GLU A 57 6.24 2.97 -3.79
CA GLU A 57 6.30 2.16 -2.57
C GLU A 57 6.41 0.66 -2.93
N THR A 58 7.39 -0.01 -2.33
CA THR A 58 7.80 -1.37 -2.66
C THR A 58 6.68 -2.38 -2.46
N THR A 59 6.08 -2.40 -1.29
CA THR A 59 5.07 -3.38 -0.90
C THR A 59 3.73 -3.09 -1.57
N ASP A 60 3.35 -1.82 -1.72
CA ASP A 60 2.12 -1.41 -2.41
C ASP A 60 2.13 -1.80 -3.89
N LEU A 61 3.30 -1.92 -4.52
CA LEU A 61 3.44 -2.38 -5.90
C LEU A 61 3.61 -3.91 -5.99
N LEU A 62 4.54 -4.48 -5.21
CA LEU A 62 4.93 -5.89 -5.36
C LEU A 62 3.93 -6.88 -4.78
N VAL A 63 3.18 -6.51 -3.74
CA VAL A 63 2.14 -7.37 -3.17
C VAL A 63 1.00 -7.61 -4.15
N PRO A 64 0.30 -6.59 -4.67
CA PRO A 64 -0.77 -6.83 -5.63
C PRO A 64 -0.27 -7.55 -6.88
N TYR A 65 0.94 -7.23 -7.37
CA TYR A 65 1.58 -7.99 -8.45
C TYR A 65 1.68 -9.48 -8.11
N GLY A 66 2.34 -9.81 -7.00
CA GLY A 66 2.58 -11.18 -6.60
C GLY A 66 1.30 -11.96 -6.33
N VAL A 67 0.31 -11.36 -5.65
CA VAL A 67 -0.98 -12.00 -5.32
C VAL A 67 -1.77 -12.30 -6.60
N LEU A 68 -1.88 -11.33 -7.52
CA LEU A 68 -2.64 -11.53 -8.76
C LEU A 68 -1.96 -12.53 -9.69
N LYS A 69 -0.63 -12.54 -9.76
CA LYS A 69 0.13 -13.52 -10.55
C LYS A 69 0.08 -14.92 -9.94
N GLU A 70 0.14 -15.05 -8.62
CA GLU A 70 -0.06 -16.32 -7.90
C GLU A 70 -1.47 -16.88 -8.13
N ALA A 71 -2.47 -15.99 -8.18
CA ALA A 71 -3.84 -16.37 -8.46
C ALA A 71 -4.03 -16.78 -9.94
N ASP A 72 -3.28 -16.20 -10.88
CA ASP A 72 -3.47 -16.44 -12.31
C ASP A 72 -4.93 -16.19 -12.75
N VAL A 73 -5.48 -15.06 -12.31
CA VAL A 73 -6.87 -14.66 -12.60
C VAL A 73 -6.97 -13.43 -13.52
N ALA A 74 -5.84 -12.76 -13.78
CA ALA A 74 -5.75 -11.56 -14.58
C ALA A 74 -4.41 -11.51 -15.34
N ASP A 75 -4.36 -10.72 -16.40
CA ASP A 75 -3.11 -10.30 -17.03
C ASP A 75 -2.61 -9.06 -16.29
N VAL A 76 -1.42 -9.15 -15.69
CA VAL A 76 -0.88 -8.09 -14.82
C VAL A 76 0.35 -7.48 -15.47
N VAL A 77 0.37 -6.16 -15.57
CA VAL A 77 1.47 -5.38 -16.16
C VAL A 77 1.82 -4.20 -15.26
N ILE A 78 3.10 -3.99 -14.98
CA ILE A 78 3.60 -2.77 -14.33
C ILE A 78 3.90 -1.75 -15.42
N VAL A 79 3.38 -0.54 -15.24
CA VAL A 79 3.50 0.56 -16.19
C VAL A 79 4.23 1.74 -15.54
N SER A 80 5.34 2.17 -16.13
CA SER A 80 6.17 3.26 -15.62
C SER A 80 6.01 4.56 -16.41
N THR A 81 6.36 5.69 -15.80
CA THR A 81 6.34 7.00 -16.49
C THR A 81 7.31 7.05 -17.66
N HIS A 82 8.50 6.45 -17.51
CA HIS A 82 9.55 6.41 -18.52
C HIS A 82 10.26 5.04 -18.60
N PRO A 83 10.96 4.73 -19.71
CA PRO A 83 11.77 3.52 -19.80
C PRO A 83 12.89 3.49 -18.75
N GLY A 84 13.32 2.28 -18.38
CA GLY A 84 14.44 2.06 -17.48
C GLY A 84 14.02 1.68 -16.05
N ALA A 85 14.98 1.78 -15.13
CA ALA A 85 14.77 1.33 -13.75
C ALA A 85 13.68 2.14 -13.05
N VAL A 86 12.83 1.44 -12.32
CA VAL A 86 11.91 2.01 -11.33
C VAL A 86 12.54 1.82 -9.95
N ASN A 87 12.73 2.92 -9.23
CA ASN A 87 13.17 2.85 -7.85
C ASN A 87 11.96 2.56 -6.96
N LEU A 88 12.02 1.43 -6.26
CA LEU A 88 11.04 1.07 -5.26
C LEU A 88 11.54 1.49 -3.88
N MET A 89 10.81 2.38 -3.24
CA MET A 89 11.14 2.86 -1.91
C MET A 89 10.61 1.87 -0.87
N PRO A 90 11.39 1.55 0.17
CA PRO A 90 12.70 2.14 0.47
C PRO A 90 13.92 1.43 -0.16
N ALA A 91 13.78 0.24 -0.76
CA ALA A 91 14.93 -0.69 -0.84
C ALA A 91 15.21 -1.37 -2.20
N LEU A 92 14.25 -1.43 -3.12
CA LEU A 92 14.34 -2.31 -4.29
C LEU A 92 14.36 -1.52 -5.60
N ARG A 93 14.75 -2.19 -6.68
CA ARG A 93 14.66 -1.65 -8.04
C ARG A 93 14.14 -2.72 -8.97
N ILE A 94 13.28 -2.31 -9.91
CA ILE A 94 12.70 -3.19 -10.91
C ILE A 94 12.82 -2.57 -12.30
N GLU A 95 12.55 -3.37 -13.32
CA GLU A 95 12.22 -2.87 -14.65
C GLU A 95 10.73 -3.11 -14.90
N ALA A 96 9.97 -2.05 -15.17
CA ALA A 96 8.56 -2.16 -15.55
C ALA A 96 8.43 -2.75 -16.96
N GLU A 97 7.36 -3.51 -17.22
CA GLU A 97 7.20 -4.16 -18.53
C GLU A 97 6.83 -3.18 -19.65
N LYS A 98 6.20 -2.04 -19.32
CA LYS A 98 5.80 -1.01 -20.29
C LYS A 98 5.91 0.39 -19.70
N THR A 99 5.99 1.40 -20.57
CA THR A 99 5.67 2.78 -20.18
C THR A 99 4.16 3.04 -20.25
N LEU A 100 3.67 4.10 -19.61
CA LEU A 100 2.28 4.55 -19.72
C LEU A 100 1.85 4.75 -21.19
N GLU A 101 2.71 5.40 -21.99
CA GLU A 101 2.48 5.64 -23.41
C GLU A 101 2.42 4.35 -24.23
N ALA A 102 3.35 3.42 -23.99
CA ALA A 102 3.37 2.13 -24.66
C ALA A 102 2.15 1.27 -24.27
N PHE A 103 1.67 1.39 -23.03
CA PHE A 103 0.45 0.74 -22.58
C PHE A 103 -0.78 1.29 -23.31
N ASP A 104 -0.98 2.61 -23.35
CA ASP A 104 -2.13 3.20 -24.02
C ASP A 104 -2.15 2.94 -25.53
N SER A 105 -0.97 2.92 -26.16
CA SER A 105 -0.82 2.57 -27.58
C SER A 105 -1.27 1.13 -27.86
N ALA A 106 -0.92 0.18 -26.97
CA ALA A 106 -1.30 -1.23 -27.10
C ALA A 106 -2.74 -1.51 -26.63
N HIS A 107 -3.29 -0.69 -25.75
CA HIS A 107 -4.57 -0.89 -25.09
C HIS A 107 -5.42 0.38 -25.14
N GLN A 108 -5.90 0.73 -26.33
CA GLN A 108 -6.67 1.96 -26.56
C GLN A 108 -7.92 2.07 -25.66
N THR A 109 -8.56 0.94 -25.36
CA THR A 109 -9.71 0.86 -24.45
C THR A 109 -9.32 0.98 -22.97
N GLY A 110 -8.04 0.95 -22.62
CA GLY A 110 -7.51 1.09 -21.25
C GLY A 110 -7.52 -0.21 -20.42
N ALA A 111 -7.02 -0.16 -19.19
CA ALA A 111 -7.02 -1.30 -18.25
C ALA A 111 -8.41 -1.62 -17.70
N ASP A 112 -8.72 -2.87 -17.36
CA ASP A 112 -9.94 -3.19 -16.61
C ASP A 112 -9.79 -2.76 -15.14
N ILE A 113 -8.59 -2.91 -14.59
CA ILE A 113 -8.23 -2.52 -13.23
C ILE A 113 -6.93 -1.71 -13.26
N VAL A 114 -6.88 -0.61 -12.51
CA VAL A 114 -5.67 0.17 -12.24
C VAL A 114 -5.33 0.06 -10.77
N VAL A 115 -4.11 -0.37 -10.46
CA VAL A 115 -3.56 -0.35 -9.10
C VAL A 115 -2.64 0.86 -8.96
N VAL A 116 -2.85 1.65 -7.92
CA VAL A 116 -2.15 2.89 -7.62
C VAL A 116 -1.45 2.77 -6.27
N PRO A 117 -0.15 2.43 -6.26
CA PRO A 117 0.69 2.43 -5.06
C PRO A 117 0.89 3.84 -4.49
N ALA A 118 1.44 3.94 -3.27
CA ALA A 118 2.03 5.20 -2.83
C ALA A 118 3.25 5.58 -3.69
N LEU A 119 3.40 6.87 -3.98
CA LEU A 119 4.45 7.42 -4.82
C LEU A 119 5.26 8.46 -4.04
N HIS A 120 6.53 8.62 -4.39
CA HIS A 120 7.36 9.69 -3.82
C HIS A 120 6.81 11.07 -4.18
N ASP A 121 6.47 11.26 -5.45
CA ASP A 121 5.81 12.47 -5.95
C ASP A 121 4.31 12.20 -6.11
N ASP A 122 3.58 12.49 -5.03
CA ASP A 122 2.11 12.44 -5.02
C ASP A 122 1.45 13.50 -5.92
N ARG A 123 2.23 14.42 -6.52
CA ARG A 123 1.80 15.46 -7.46
C ARG A 123 2.25 15.17 -8.90
N ASN A 124 2.70 13.96 -9.19
CA ASN A 124 3.10 13.60 -10.55
C ASN A 124 1.91 13.69 -11.51
N GLU A 125 1.84 14.82 -12.21
CA GLU A 125 0.77 15.20 -13.12
C GLU A 125 0.57 14.20 -14.28
N THR A 126 1.64 13.53 -14.71
CA THR A 126 1.55 12.49 -15.75
C THR A 126 0.75 11.30 -15.24
N ILE A 127 1.04 10.84 -14.02
CA ILE A 127 0.32 9.72 -13.39
C ILE A 127 -1.11 10.13 -13.03
N ILE A 128 -1.32 11.32 -12.45
CA ILE A 128 -2.66 11.82 -12.09
C ILE A 128 -3.57 11.83 -13.32
N ARG A 129 -3.11 12.42 -14.43
CA ARG A 129 -3.88 12.45 -15.68
C ARG A 129 -4.09 11.06 -16.27
N TRP A 130 -3.08 10.20 -16.21
CA TRP A 130 -3.21 8.84 -16.75
C TRP A 130 -4.23 8.02 -15.97
N VAL A 131 -4.19 8.04 -14.63
CA VAL A 131 -5.17 7.36 -13.76
C VAL A 131 -6.58 7.91 -14.02
N ARG A 132 -6.72 9.23 -14.15
CA ARG A 132 -8.01 9.84 -14.53
C ARG A 132 -8.52 9.30 -15.86
N ALA A 133 -7.67 9.27 -16.88
CA ALA A 133 -8.02 8.78 -18.20
C ALA A 133 -8.42 7.29 -18.20
N GLN A 134 -7.75 6.44 -17.42
CA GLN A 134 -8.16 5.04 -17.29
C GLN A 134 -9.51 4.89 -16.58
N ALA A 135 -9.76 5.70 -15.54
CA ALA A 135 -11.05 5.72 -14.84
C ALA A 135 -12.19 6.22 -15.76
N ASP A 136 -11.95 7.24 -16.59
CA ASP A 136 -12.91 7.71 -17.60
C ASP A 136 -13.16 6.65 -18.68
N LYS A 137 -12.19 5.76 -18.96
CA LYS A 137 -12.35 4.54 -19.78
C LYS A 137 -13.01 3.38 -19.00
N GLY A 138 -13.56 3.62 -17.82
CA GLY A 138 -14.30 2.64 -17.01
C GLY A 138 -13.47 1.66 -16.20
N ALA A 139 -12.17 1.94 -15.97
CA ALA A 139 -11.36 1.09 -15.10
C ALA A 139 -11.85 1.11 -13.65
N PHE A 140 -11.70 -0.03 -12.96
CA PHE A 140 -11.75 -0.07 -11.51
C PHE A 140 -10.42 0.43 -10.94
N VAL A 141 -10.43 1.34 -9.97
CA VAL A 141 -9.19 1.89 -9.38
C VAL A 141 -9.00 1.34 -7.97
N LEU A 142 -7.95 0.56 -7.75
CA LEU A 142 -7.46 0.16 -6.43
C LEU A 142 -6.29 1.06 -6.05
N SER A 143 -6.43 1.85 -4.99
CA SER A 143 -5.38 2.71 -4.47
C SER A 143 -4.96 2.26 -3.07
N ILE A 144 -3.65 2.17 -2.84
CA ILE A 144 -3.08 1.55 -1.64
C ILE A 144 -2.31 2.61 -0.84
N CYS A 145 -2.44 2.58 0.49
CA CYS A 145 -1.68 3.44 1.40
C CYS A 145 -1.87 4.95 1.09
N GLU A 146 -0.77 5.70 0.98
CA GLU A 146 -0.75 7.10 0.54
C GLU A 146 -0.98 7.26 -0.97
N GLY A 147 -1.10 6.17 -1.73
CA GLY A 147 -1.51 6.20 -3.13
C GLY A 147 -2.85 6.92 -3.35
N ALA A 148 -3.67 7.04 -2.30
CA ALA A 148 -4.97 7.72 -2.32
C ALA A 148 -4.87 9.21 -2.72
N TRP A 149 -3.69 9.84 -2.58
CA TRP A 149 -3.44 11.19 -3.08
C TRP A 149 -3.67 11.32 -4.58
N ILE A 150 -3.34 10.30 -5.37
CA ILE A 150 -3.46 10.34 -6.84
C ILE A 150 -4.93 10.38 -7.30
N PRO A 151 -5.81 9.43 -6.94
CA PRO A 151 -7.22 9.53 -7.29
C PRO A 151 -7.92 10.73 -6.64
N ALA A 152 -7.47 11.19 -5.46
CA ALA A 152 -7.99 12.43 -4.87
C ALA A 152 -7.68 13.65 -5.74
N ARG A 153 -6.41 13.83 -6.17
CA ARG A 153 -5.97 14.90 -7.08
C ARG A 153 -6.60 14.80 -8.47
N ALA A 154 -6.89 13.59 -8.93
CA ALA A 154 -7.62 13.35 -10.18
C ALA A 154 -9.13 13.69 -10.09
N GLY A 155 -9.63 14.14 -8.93
CA GLY A 155 -11.04 14.44 -8.69
C GLY A 155 -11.93 13.18 -8.69
N LEU A 156 -11.36 12.00 -8.49
CA LEU A 156 -12.08 10.74 -8.54
C LEU A 156 -12.78 10.39 -7.21
N LEU A 157 -12.34 11.00 -6.10
CA LEU A 157 -12.86 10.73 -4.76
C LEU A 157 -13.91 11.75 -4.26
N GLU A 158 -14.19 12.80 -5.03
CA GLU A 158 -15.16 13.83 -4.66
C GLU A 158 -16.54 13.22 -4.42
N GLY A 159 -17.12 13.45 -3.24
CA GLY A 159 -18.42 12.91 -2.85
C GLY A 159 -18.43 11.40 -2.59
N ARG A 160 -17.27 10.73 -2.55
CA ARG A 160 -17.12 9.29 -2.28
C ARG A 160 -16.56 9.01 -0.90
N SER A 161 -16.79 7.81 -0.40
CA SER A 161 -16.12 7.29 0.80
C SER A 161 -14.75 6.72 0.44
N ALA A 162 -13.74 7.03 1.23
CA ALA A 162 -12.37 6.57 1.02
C ALA A 162 -11.62 6.39 2.35
N THR A 163 -10.52 5.64 2.33
CA THR A 163 -9.54 5.58 3.42
C THR A 163 -8.13 5.79 2.86
N THR A 164 -7.13 5.94 3.72
CA THR A 164 -5.71 6.03 3.37
C THR A 164 -4.87 5.56 4.56
N HIS A 165 -3.55 5.56 4.42
CA HIS A 165 -2.62 5.30 5.51
C HIS A 165 -2.83 6.26 6.69
N TRP A 166 -2.69 5.75 7.92
CA TRP A 166 -2.92 6.52 9.14
C TRP A 166 -2.14 7.84 9.20
N TYR A 167 -0.92 7.88 8.66
CA TYR A 167 -0.03 9.03 8.68
C TYR A 167 -0.53 10.16 7.77
N ALA A 168 -1.10 9.81 6.61
CA ALA A 168 -1.62 10.76 5.64
C ALA A 168 -3.09 11.14 5.90
N PHE A 169 -3.79 10.44 6.77
CA PHE A 169 -5.25 10.59 6.91
C PHE A 169 -5.69 12.03 7.16
N ASP A 170 -5.12 12.70 8.15
CA ASP A 170 -5.56 14.05 8.50
C ASP A 170 -5.13 15.09 7.46
N SER A 171 -4.00 14.89 6.77
CA SER A 171 -3.53 15.81 5.73
C SER A 171 -4.35 15.70 4.47
N ILE A 172 -4.66 14.47 4.02
CA ILE A 172 -5.50 14.25 2.84
C ILE A 172 -6.96 14.67 3.10
N ALA A 173 -7.48 14.44 4.31
CA ALA A 173 -8.82 14.87 4.68
C ALA A 173 -8.98 16.39 4.68
N ARG A 174 -7.95 17.13 5.10
CA ARG A 174 -7.93 18.60 4.99
C ARG A 174 -7.81 19.07 3.54
N ALA A 175 -7.02 18.38 2.72
CA ALA A 175 -6.81 18.75 1.32
C ALA A 175 -8.04 18.48 0.43
N PHE A 176 -8.79 17.41 0.72
CA PHE A 176 -9.96 16.97 -0.04
C PHE A 176 -11.18 16.80 0.88
N PRO A 177 -11.76 17.91 1.37
CA PRO A 177 -12.87 17.86 2.33
C PRO A 177 -14.19 17.37 1.73
N GLN A 178 -14.28 17.24 0.41
CA GLN A 178 -15.45 16.69 -0.29
C GLN A 178 -15.48 15.16 -0.30
N THR A 179 -14.38 14.51 0.08
CA THR A 179 -14.28 13.05 0.23
C THR A 179 -14.68 12.67 1.66
N ARG A 180 -15.51 11.64 1.82
CA ARG A 180 -15.88 11.06 3.12
C ARG A 180 -14.79 10.11 3.60
N TRP A 181 -13.75 10.67 4.22
CA TRP A 181 -12.64 9.88 4.78
C TRP A 181 -13.11 9.03 5.96
N THR A 182 -12.91 7.73 5.87
CA THR A 182 -13.41 6.71 6.80
C THR A 182 -12.25 6.00 7.47
N ARG A 183 -12.19 6.03 8.81
CA ARG A 183 -11.24 5.26 9.63
C ARG A 183 -11.78 3.86 9.92
N ASP A 184 -10.99 3.03 10.58
CA ASP A 184 -11.39 1.71 11.11
C ASP A 184 -11.81 0.71 10.02
N ARG A 185 -11.19 0.86 8.83
CA ARG A 185 -11.38 -0.05 7.69
C ARG A 185 -10.04 -0.27 6.99
N ARG A 186 -9.68 -1.54 6.74
CA ARG A 186 -8.49 -1.90 5.94
C ARG A 186 -8.62 -1.30 4.55
N TYR A 187 -9.83 -1.36 4.01
CA TYR A 187 -10.18 -0.80 2.71
C TYR A 187 -11.64 -0.35 2.67
N VAL A 188 -11.90 0.60 1.78
CA VAL A 188 -13.23 1.15 1.49
C VAL A 188 -13.47 1.02 0.00
N VAL A 189 -14.62 0.47 -0.38
CA VAL A 189 -15.08 0.41 -1.77
C VAL A 189 -16.27 1.36 -1.93
N ASP A 190 -16.19 2.28 -2.88
CA ASP A 190 -17.29 3.18 -3.28
C ASP A 190 -17.37 3.27 -4.81
N GLY A 191 -18.31 2.51 -5.37
CA GLY A 191 -18.48 2.33 -6.81
C GLY A 191 -17.30 1.58 -7.43
N ASN A 192 -16.67 2.19 -8.45
CA ASN A 192 -15.53 1.63 -9.17
C ASN A 192 -14.16 1.97 -8.54
N ILE A 193 -14.12 2.37 -7.27
CA ILE A 193 -12.87 2.74 -6.59
C ILE A 193 -12.78 2.03 -5.25
N MET A 194 -11.62 1.45 -4.99
CA MET A 194 -11.19 0.90 -3.70
C MET A 194 -9.99 1.70 -3.21
N THR A 195 -10.03 2.13 -1.97
CA THR A 195 -8.88 2.76 -1.29
C THR A 195 -8.53 1.95 -0.06
N THR A 196 -7.25 1.84 0.28
CA THR A 196 -6.78 1.05 1.42
C THR A 196 -5.95 1.87 2.39
N THR A 197 -5.85 1.36 3.62
CA THR A 197 -4.84 1.75 4.62
C THR A 197 -3.46 1.25 4.18
N GLY A 198 -2.48 1.28 5.07
CA GLY A 198 -1.09 0.93 4.82
C GLY A 198 -0.82 -0.50 4.38
N VAL A 199 0.47 -0.83 4.40
CA VAL A 199 1.06 -2.06 3.83
C VAL A 199 0.36 -3.35 4.29
N SER A 200 -0.14 -3.40 5.53
CA SER A 200 -0.89 -4.56 6.04
C SER A 200 -2.22 -4.84 5.30
N ALA A 201 -2.81 -3.84 4.66
CA ALA A 201 -4.04 -3.98 3.89
C ALA A 201 -3.82 -4.37 2.42
N SER A 202 -2.57 -4.30 1.93
CA SER A 202 -2.24 -4.60 0.53
C SER A 202 -2.56 -6.06 0.17
N ILE A 203 -2.25 -7.03 1.06
CA ILE A 203 -2.59 -8.44 0.82
C ILE A 203 -4.11 -8.65 0.89
N PRO A 204 -4.83 -8.24 1.95
CA PRO A 204 -6.29 -8.35 2.02
C PRO A 204 -7.03 -7.74 0.83
N ALA A 205 -6.64 -6.54 0.42
CA ALA A 205 -7.26 -5.86 -0.72
C ALA A 205 -7.03 -6.63 -2.04
N SER A 206 -5.82 -7.15 -2.23
CA SER A 206 -5.48 -7.96 -3.40
C SER A 206 -6.25 -9.29 -3.40
N LEU A 207 -6.45 -9.93 -2.25
CA LEU A 207 -7.27 -11.12 -2.11
C LEU A 207 -8.75 -10.84 -2.35
N SER A 208 -9.27 -9.71 -1.88
CA SER A 208 -10.63 -9.25 -2.18
C SER A 208 -10.81 -9.07 -3.70
N LEU A 209 -9.79 -8.55 -4.40
CA LEU A 209 -9.81 -8.43 -5.85
C LEU A 209 -9.82 -9.80 -6.54
N VAL A 210 -9.00 -10.76 -6.07
CA VAL A 210 -9.05 -12.15 -6.56
C VAL A 210 -10.43 -12.78 -6.35
N GLU A 211 -11.05 -12.54 -5.18
CA GLU A 211 -12.41 -13.01 -4.89
C GLU A 211 -13.44 -12.42 -5.84
N ALA A 212 -13.35 -11.13 -6.16
CA ALA A 212 -14.25 -10.49 -7.11
C ALA A 212 -14.06 -10.98 -8.56
N ILE A 213 -12.84 -11.38 -8.95
CA ILE A 213 -12.54 -11.87 -10.31
C ILE A 213 -12.93 -13.35 -10.47
N ALA A 214 -12.55 -14.19 -9.51
CA ALA A 214 -12.57 -15.66 -9.66
C ALA A 214 -13.31 -16.40 -8.55
N GLY A 215 -13.97 -15.67 -7.65
CA GLY A 215 -14.76 -16.23 -6.55
C GLY A 215 -13.96 -16.59 -5.31
N ARG A 216 -14.69 -16.74 -4.20
CA ARG A 216 -14.12 -16.95 -2.85
C ARG A 216 -13.23 -18.18 -2.73
N ALA A 217 -13.56 -19.27 -3.43
CA ALA A 217 -12.77 -20.50 -3.39
C ALA A 217 -11.33 -20.28 -3.92
N LYS A 218 -11.19 -19.51 -5.01
CA LYS A 218 -9.87 -19.18 -5.56
C LYS A 218 -9.09 -18.26 -4.63
N ALA A 219 -9.74 -17.24 -4.07
CA ALA A 219 -9.13 -16.34 -3.10
C ALA A 219 -8.65 -17.09 -1.85
N ALA A 220 -9.48 -17.99 -1.29
CA ALA A 220 -9.11 -18.81 -0.13
C ALA A 220 -7.90 -19.71 -0.40
N ALA A 221 -7.82 -20.32 -1.59
CA ALA A 221 -6.68 -21.14 -1.97
C ALA A 221 -5.37 -20.33 -2.06
N VAL A 222 -5.45 -19.10 -2.60
CA VAL A 222 -4.30 -18.19 -2.65
C VAL A 222 -3.93 -17.70 -1.24
N ALA A 223 -4.92 -17.30 -0.43
CA ALA A 223 -4.73 -16.87 0.95
C ALA A 223 -4.00 -17.93 1.79
N SER A 224 -4.41 -19.20 1.67
CA SER A 224 -3.76 -20.33 2.35
C SER A 224 -2.28 -20.48 1.98
N ARG A 225 -1.91 -20.33 0.70
CA ARG A 225 -0.50 -20.38 0.26
C ARG A 225 0.31 -19.20 0.77
N LEU A 226 -0.30 -18.02 0.85
CA LEU A 226 0.33 -16.82 1.39
C LEU A 226 0.42 -16.83 2.91
N GLY A 227 -0.34 -17.70 3.60
CA GLY A 227 -0.43 -17.75 5.06
C GLY A 227 -1.34 -16.68 5.65
N ILE A 228 -2.45 -16.38 4.97
CA ILE A 228 -3.48 -15.42 5.40
C ILE A 228 -4.77 -16.17 5.72
N ASP A 229 -5.30 -15.96 6.93
CA ASP A 229 -6.57 -16.57 7.37
C ASP A 229 -7.79 -15.69 7.10
N ASP A 230 -7.59 -14.37 7.05
CA ASP A 230 -8.65 -13.38 6.90
C ASP A 230 -8.20 -12.22 6.01
N TRP A 231 -9.09 -11.80 5.11
CA TRP A 231 -8.90 -10.64 4.25
C TRP A 231 -10.09 -9.68 4.28
N GLY A 232 -10.92 -9.74 5.33
CA GLY A 232 -12.01 -8.80 5.53
C GLY A 232 -11.54 -7.35 5.67
N ALA A 233 -12.48 -6.41 5.52
CA ALA A 233 -12.18 -4.99 5.59
C ALA A 233 -12.08 -4.44 7.02
N GLU A 234 -12.35 -5.25 8.04
CA GLU A 234 -12.32 -4.81 9.45
C GLU A 234 -10.91 -4.44 9.89
N HIS A 235 -10.78 -3.31 10.57
CA HIS A 235 -9.51 -2.78 11.03
C HIS A 235 -9.71 -1.90 12.26
N ASP A 236 -8.72 -1.89 13.16
CA ASP A 236 -8.70 -0.97 14.30
C ASP A 236 -7.69 0.13 14.01
N SER A 237 -8.17 1.28 13.49
CA SER A 237 -7.28 2.40 13.21
C SER A 237 -6.80 3.10 14.48
N SER A 238 -7.47 2.89 15.63
CA SER A 238 -7.13 3.57 16.88
C SER A 238 -5.75 3.18 17.41
N ALA A 239 -5.27 1.99 17.07
CA ALA A 239 -3.93 1.50 17.42
C ALA A 239 -2.77 2.25 16.73
N PHE A 240 -3.05 2.96 15.64
CA PHE A 240 -2.04 3.55 14.75
C PHE A 240 -1.95 5.08 14.88
N HIS A 241 -1.19 5.52 15.87
CA HIS A 241 -0.90 6.93 16.10
C HIS A 241 0.48 7.12 16.77
N LEU A 242 1.07 8.30 16.62
CA LEU A 242 2.32 8.64 17.31
C LEU A 242 2.05 8.93 18.79
N THR A 243 2.58 8.08 19.67
CA THR A 243 2.62 8.32 21.12
C THR A 243 3.95 8.96 21.52
N ALA A 244 4.02 9.57 22.71
CA ALA A 244 5.27 10.12 23.24
C ALA A 244 6.39 9.07 23.31
N GLY A 245 6.07 7.82 23.68
CA GLY A 245 7.03 6.70 23.69
C GLY A 245 7.53 6.31 22.30
N ARG A 246 6.65 6.32 21.29
CA ARG A 246 7.00 6.08 19.87
C ARG A 246 7.89 7.20 19.34
N MET A 247 7.54 8.47 19.60
CA MET A 247 8.34 9.63 19.21
C MET A 247 9.74 9.61 19.85
N TRP A 248 9.83 9.30 21.15
CA TRP A 248 11.11 9.13 21.84
C TRP A 248 11.96 8.03 21.20
N SER A 249 11.34 6.92 20.83
CA SER A 249 12.04 5.80 20.19
C SER A 249 12.55 6.17 18.78
N ILE A 250 11.77 6.93 17.99
CA ILE A 250 12.20 7.47 16.68
C ILE A 250 13.40 8.41 16.89
N ALA A 251 13.28 9.39 17.80
CA ALA A 251 14.36 10.34 18.08
C ALA A 251 15.64 9.63 18.53
N ARG A 252 15.53 8.65 19.44
CA ARG A 252 16.66 7.82 19.88
C ARG A 252 17.29 7.04 18.72
N ASN A 253 16.47 6.48 17.83
CA ASN A 253 16.98 5.72 16.68
C ASN A 253 17.69 6.64 15.67
N ALA A 254 17.17 7.83 15.42
CA ALA A 254 17.75 8.82 14.51
C ALA A 254 19.05 9.46 15.04
N VAL A 255 19.13 9.76 16.34
CA VAL A 255 20.33 10.39 16.97
C VAL A 255 21.53 9.43 17.03
N LEU A 256 21.32 8.12 16.82
CA LEU A 256 22.37 7.10 16.69
C LEU A 256 22.88 6.93 15.25
N PHE A 257 22.86 7.98 14.41
CA PHE A 257 23.23 7.93 13.00
C PHE A 257 24.63 7.35 12.70
N TRP A 258 25.55 7.40 13.67
CA TRP A 258 26.89 6.77 13.62
C TRP A 258 26.84 5.22 13.58
N LYS A 259 25.66 4.60 13.59
CA LYS A 259 25.45 3.15 13.48
C LYS A 259 24.35 2.75 12.47
N HIS A 260 24.15 3.52 11.39
CA HIS A 260 23.24 3.07 10.31
C HIS A 260 23.82 1.83 9.63
N GLU A 261 23.14 0.68 9.76
CA GLU A 261 23.58 -0.59 9.17
C GLU A 261 22.97 -0.80 7.79
N THR A 262 23.80 -1.07 6.79
CA THR A 262 23.33 -1.59 5.50
C THR A 262 23.24 -3.12 5.59
N TRP A 263 22.05 -3.64 5.34
CA TRP A 263 21.79 -5.07 5.27
C TRP A 263 21.57 -5.50 3.82
N ALA A 264 22.38 -6.44 3.36
CA ALA A 264 22.20 -7.05 2.05
C ALA A 264 21.17 -8.18 2.14
N ILE A 265 20.22 -8.20 1.21
CA ILE A 265 19.32 -9.32 0.97
C ILE A 265 19.81 -10.00 -0.31
N PRO A 266 20.51 -11.15 -0.21
CA PRO A 266 20.91 -11.90 -1.39
C PRO A 266 19.69 -12.39 -2.16
N ILE A 267 19.61 -12.07 -3.44
CA ILE A 267 18.52 -12.50 -4.32
C ILE A 267 19.06 -13.29 -5.51
N ALA A 268 18.26 -14.25 -5.96
CA ALA A 268 18.53 -15.11 -7.10
C ALA A 268 17.20 -15.42 -7.82
N ASP A 269 17.29 -15.99 -9.02
CA ASP A 269 16.11 -16.37 -9.79
C ASP A 269 15.15 -17.24 -8.98
N GLY A 270 13.85 -16.95 -9.08
CA GLY A 270 12.79 -17.60 -8.31
C GLY A 270 12.56 -17.05 -6.91
N VAL A 271 13.21 -15.93 -6.54
CA VAL A 271 12.94 -15.23 -5.28
C VAL A 271 11.47 -14.84 -5.15
N ASP A 272 10.90 -15.04 -3.96
CA ASP A 272 9.54 -14.60 -3.65
C ASP A 272 9.50 -13.08 -3.50
N GLU A 273 8.93 -12.40 -4.49
CA GLU A 273 8.82 -10.93 -4.52
C GLU A 273 7.96 -10.38 -3.38
N ILE A 274 6.97 -11.12 -2.88
CA ILE A 274 6.13 -10.68 -1.74
C ILE A 274 6.96 -10.73 -0.46
N ALA A 275 7.64 -11.86 -0.20
CA ALA A 275 8.49 -12.01 0.97
C ALA A 275 9.67 -11.02 0.94
N LEU A 276 10.24 -10.80 -0.25
CA LEU A 276 11.30 -9.82 -0.48
C LEU A 276 10.82 -8.41 -0.17
N ALA A 277 9.65 -8.01 -0.69
CA ALA A 277 9.05 -6.70 -0.43
C ALA A 277 8.88 -6.45 1.08
N LEU A 278 8.16 -7.35 1.76
CA LEU A 278 7.86 -7.24 3.19
C LEU A 278 9.13 -7.20 4.05
N THR A 279 10.13 -8.01 3.70
CA THR A 279 11.41 -8.05 4.42
C THR A 279 12.21 -6.76 4.21
N ALA A 280 12.40 -6.36 2.95
CA ALA A 280 13.20 -5.19 2.61
C ALA A 280 12.60 -3.90 3.16
N ASP A 281 11.27 -3.78 3.09
CA ASP A 281 10.52 -2.64 3.59
C ASP A 281 10.62 -2.53 5.12
N ALA A 282 10.38 -3.63 5.85
CA ALA A 282 10.51 -3.65 7.31
C ALA A 282 11.91 -3.27 7.80
N TRP A 283 12.96 -3.86 7.19
CA TRP A 283 14.35 -3.59 7.58
C TRP A 283 14.85 -2.20 7.23
N SER A 284 14.16 -1.48 6.36
CA SER A 284 14.51 -0.12 5.97
C SER A 284 13.75 0.97 6.76
N ARG A 285 12.78 0.57 7.58
CA ARG A 285 11.94 1.47 8.40
C ARG A 285 12.35 1.54 9.87
N THR A 286 13.52 1.02 10.23
CA THR A 286 13.99 0.97 11.62
C THR A 286 14.54 2.30 12.13
N TYR A 287 14.82 3.26 11.22
CA TYR A 287 15.64 4.46 11.43
C TYR A 287 17.08 4.16 11.90
N ARG A 288 17.52 2.90 11.77
CA ARG A 288 18.85 2.41 12.16
C ARG A 288 19.50 1.55 11.08
N SER A 289 18.75 1.21 10.05
CA SER A 289 19.18 0.33 8.99
C SER A 289 18.49 0.66 7.68
N GLN A 290 19.13 0.22 6.61
CA GLN A 290 18.55 0.12 5.28
C GLN A 290 18.77 -1.30 4.75
N ALA A 291 17.85 -1.79 3.95
CA ALA A 291 18.02 -3.04 3.21
C ALA A 291 18.34 -2.74 1.75
N ILE A 292 19.23 -3.53 1.16
CA ILE A 292 19.54 -3.49 -0.27
C ILE A 292 19.47 -4.90 -0.85
N ALA A 293 18.89 -5.06 -2.04
CA ALA A 293 18.96 -6.33 -2.75
C ALA A 293 20.32 -6.46 -3.45
N VAL A 294 20.98 -7.62 -3.31
CA VAL A 294 22.28 -7.89 -3.93
C VAL A 294 22.26 -9.21 -4.69
N SER A 295 22.99 -9.29 -5.80
CA SER A 295 23.15 -10.53 -6.56
C SER A 295 24.37 -10.46 -7.45
N THR A 296 25.00 -11.59 -7.74
CA THR A 296 26.04 -11.65 -8.78
C THR A 296 25.47 -11.44 -10.19
N GLN A 297 24.15 -11.57 -10.36
CA GLN A 297 23.45 -11.27 -11.61
C GLN A 297 23.08 -9.78 -11.67
N THR A 298 23.09 -9.19 -12.87
CA THR A 298 22.59 -7.81 -13.08
C THR A 298 21.08 -7.74 -13.21
N ILE A 299 20.44 -8.87 -13.53
CA ILE A 299 19.00 -9.05 -13.64
C ILE A 299 18.65 -10.35 -12.91
N VAL A 300 17.65 -10.29 -12.04
CA VAL A 300 17.07 -11.45 -11.36
C VAL A 300 15.59 -11.54 -11.71
N ARG A 301 15.11 -12.74 -12.02
CA ARG A 301 13.69 -13.01 -12.26
C ARG A 301 13.04 -13.51 -10.99
N SER A 302 12.02 -12.79 -10.48
CA SER A 302 11.25 -13.27 -9.34
C SER A 302 10.48 -14.55 -9.66
N ARG A 303 9.94 -15.20 -8.64
CA ARG A 303 9.09 -16.38 -8.76
C ARG A 303 7.92 -16.17 -9.72
N ARG A 304 7.26 -15.00 -9.72
CA ARG A 304 6.14 -14.71 -10.64
C ARG A 304 6.52 -13.87 -11.87
N GLY A 305 7.81 -13.73 -12.16
CA GLY A 305 8.33 -13.24 -13.44
C GLY A 305 8.74 -11.77 -13.49
N LEU A 306 8.73 -11.07 -12.36
CA LEU A 306 9.18 -9.69 -12.24
C LEU A 306 10.69 -9.58 -12.56
N THR A 307 11.07 -8.53 -13.29
CA THR A 307 12.48 -8.15 -13.45
C THR A 307 12.95 -7.37 -12.22
N LEU A 308 13.79 -7.97 -11.38
CA LEU A 308 14.49 -7.30 -10.28
C LEU A 308 15.87 -6.83 -10.76
N LEU A 309 16.24 -5.63 -10.34
CA LEU A 309 17.55 -5.01 -10.62
C LEU A 309 18.31 -4.89 -9.29
N PRO A 310 19.24 -5.81 -8.98
CA PRO A 310 20.04 -5.74 -7.77
C PRO A 310 20.79 -4.40 -7.66
N SER A 311 20.88 -3.87 -6.44
CA SER A 311 21.55 -2.58 -6.18
C SER A 311 23.08 -2.71 -6.18
N ASP A 312 23.60 -3.89 -5.92
CA ASP A 312 25.03 -4.18 -5.87
C ASP A 312 25.30 -5.65 -6.28
N THR A 313 26.49 -5.89 -6.83
CA THR A 313 26.98 -7.23 -7.18
C THR A 313 27.88 -7.85 -6.10
N ALA A 314 28.35 -7.05 -5.13
CA ALA A 314 29.25 -7.49 -4.08
C ALA A 314 28.53 -7.78 -2.75
N ALA A 315 27.87 -8.94 -2.66
CA ALA A 315 27.14 -9.37 -1.45
C ALA A 315 28.01 -9.56 -0.18
N ASN A 316 29.34 -9.63 -0.33
CA ASN A 316 30.26 -10.01 0.75
C ASN A 316 30.71 -8.83 1.63
N VAL A 317 30.35 -7.59 1.27
CA VAL A 317 30.77 -6.39 2.00
C VAL A 317 29.80 -6.04 3.14
N TYR A 318 28.57 -6.54 3.08
CA TYR A 318 27.50 -6.20 4.02
C TYR A 318 27.08 -7.39 4.88
N ARG A 319 26.43 -7.12 6.02
CA ARG A 319 25.74 -8.19 6.75
C ARG A 319 24.56 -8.68 5.93
N GLN A 320 24.35 -9.99 5.90
CA GLN A 320 23.30 -10.59 5.09
C GLN A 320 22.04 -10.87 5.90
N LEU A 321 20.89 -10.57 5.31
CA LEU A 321 19.59 -11.01 5.76
C LEU A 321 19.19 -12.23 4.93
N ALA A 322 18.81 -13.30 5.62
CA ALA A 322 18.14 -14.41 4.97
C ALA A 322 16.68 -14.01 4.71
N LEU A 323 16.19 -14.29 3.50
CA LEU A 323 14.76 -14.22 3.28
C LEU A 323 14.04 -15.28 4.11
N PRO A 324 12.91 -14.93 4.74
CA PRO A 324 12.06 -15.85 5.49
C PRO A 324 11.77 -17.13 4.72
N LYS A 325 11.79 -18.28 5.42
CA LYS A 325 11.53 -19.60 4.83
C LYS A 325 10.07 -20.04 4.94
N SER A 326 9.23 -19.24 5.61
CA SER A 326 7.81 -19.52 5.79
C SER A 326 6.98 -19.15 4.56
N THR A 327 5.71 -18.79 4.76
CA THR A 327 4.82 -18.29 3.74
C THR A 327 5.17 -16.86 3.35
N SER A 328 4.71 -16.41 2.19
CA SER A 328 4.99 -15.06 1.71
C SER A 328 4.56 -13.97 2.71
N ALA A 329 3.40 -14.12 3.38
CA ALA A 329 2.95 -13.16 4.39
C ALA A 329 3.66 -13.31 5.75
N GLY A 330 4.12 -14.52 6.10
CA GLY A 330 4.88 -14.78 7.33
C GLY A 330 6.21 -14.02 7.36
N ALA A 331 6.71 -13.60 6.20
CA ALA A 331 7.95 -12.84 6.07
C ALA A 331 7.97 -11.55 6.90
N LEU A 332 6.86 -10.83 6.99
CA LEU A 332 6.78 -9.61 7.79
C LEU A 332 6.92 -9.91 9.29
N GLN A 333 6.24 -10.95 9.78
CA GLN A 333 6.30 -11.35 11.19
C GLN A 333 7.72 -11.79 11.58
N GLU A 334 8.39 -12.57 10.74
CA GLU A 334 9.78 -12.96 10.93
C GLU A 334 10.73 -11.77 10.91
N ALA A 335 10.57 -10.84 9.96
CA ALA A 335 11.38 -9.62 9.89
C ALA A 335 11.21 -8.76 11.16
N LEU A 336 9.97 -8.57 11.63
CA LEU A 336 9.69 -7.86 12.88
C LEU A 336 10.31 -8.55 14.10
N GLY A 337 10.26 -9.88 14.17
CA GLY A 337 10.91 -10.67 15.21
C GLY A 337 12.43 -10.50 15.22
N ALA A 338 13.06 -10.56 14.04
CA ALA A 338 14.50 -10.36 13.89
C ALA A 338 14.93 -8.92 14.22
N ILE A 339 14.16 -7.92 13.80
CA ILE A 339 14.36 -6.50 14.15
C ILE A 339 14.23 -6.31 15.67
N ALA A 340 13.25 -6.94 16.32
CA ALA A 340 13.09 -6.88 17.77
C ALA A 340 14.31 -7.49 18.48
N GLY A 341 14.84 -8.61 18.00
CA GLY A 341 16.06 -9.21 18.52
C GLY A 341 17.31 -8.33 18.34
N ARG A 342 17.42 -7.62 17.21
CA ARG A 342 18.61 -6.82 16.85
C ARG A 342 18.61 -5.41 17.45
N TYR A 343 17.46 -4.74 17.44
CA TYR A 343 17.28 -3.33 17.81
C TYR A 343 16.26 -3.08 18.93
N GLY A 344 15.70 -4.14 19.51
CA GLY A 344 14.73 -4.10 20.61
C GLY A 344 13.27 -3.98 20.14
N SER A 345 12.33 -4.47 20.96
CA SER A 345 10.90 -4.50 20.66
C SER A 345 10.32 -3.13 20.28
N ALA A 346 10.76 -2.05 20.95
CA ALA A 346 10.30 -0.70 20.63
C ALA A 346 10.63 -0.27 19.19
N THR A 347 11.76 -0.73 18.63
CA THR A 347 12.09 -0.47 17.22
C THR A 347 11.19 -1.27 16.29
N ALA A 348 10.94 -2.55 16.60
CA ALA A 348 10.00 -3.36 15.84
C ALA A 348 8.58 -2.79 15.89
N ASP A 349 8.15 -2.21 17.02
CA ASP A 349 6.84 -1.57 17.15
C ASP A 349 6.71 -0.30 16.29
N ILE A 350 7.80 0.46 16.11
CA ILE A 350 7.83 1.59 15.16
C ILE A 350 7.73 1.11 13.72
N VAL A 351 8.40 0.02 13.36
CA VAL A 351 8.32 -0.57 12.01
C VAL A 351 6.89 -1.06 11.75
N ALA A 352 6.32 -1.81 12.70
CA ALA A 352 4.95 -2.30 12.60
C ALA A 352 3.93 -1.17 12.49
N LEU A 353 4.10 -0.08 13.26
CA LEU A 353 3.28 1.13 13.13
C LEU A 353 3.35 1.73 11.72
N GLN A 354 4.55 1.90 11.17
CA GLN A 354 4.71 2.47 9.82
C GLN A 354 4.06 1.59 8.74
N LEU A 355 4.10 0.27 8.90
CA LEU A 355 3.48 -0.69 7.99
C LEU A 355 1.98 -0.93 8.30
N GLU A 356 1.43 -0.23 9.29
CA GLU A 356 0.05 -0.37 9.76
C GLU A 356 -0.31 -1.81 10.17
N TYR A 357 0.67 -2.53 10.73
CA TYR A 357 0.59 -3.94 11.08
C TYR A 357 0.31 -4.12 12.59
N GLY A 358 -0.86 -4.68 12.92
CA GLY A 358 -1.28 -4.92 14.30
C GLY A 358 -0.60 -6.14 14.92
N ARG A 359 0.37 -5.94 15.82
CA ARG A 359 1.08 -7.03 16.50
C ARG A 359 0.25 -7.73 17.58
N GLU A 360 -0.65 -7.02 18.25
CA GLU A 360 -1.45 -7.55 19.37
C GLU A 360 -2.49 -8.59 18.92
N ALA A 361 -3.07 -8.42 17.72
CA ALA A 361 -4.05 -9.35 17.16
C ALA A 361 -3.46 -10.72 16.79
N GLN A 362 -2.13 -10.83 16.65
CA GLN A 362 -1.45 -12.08 16.27
C GLN A 362 -0.82 -12.83 17.43
N ALA A 363 -0.52 -12.17 18.56
CA ALA A 363 0.00 -12.83 19.76
C ALA A 363 -1.07 -13.64 20.52
N ALA A 364 -2.35 -13.48 20.15
CA ALA A 364 -3.50 -14.17 20.73
C ALA A 364 -3.96 -15.41 19.92
N LYS A 365 -3.25 -15.77 18.84
CA LYS A 365 -3.42 -17.01 18.08
C LYS A 365 -2.15 -17.85 18.22
#